data_AF-A0A538TX21-F1
#
_entry.id   AF-A0A538TX21-F1
#
_cell.length_a   1.000
_cell.length_b   1.000
_cell.length_c   1.000
_cell.angle_alpha   90.00
_cell.angle_beta   90.00
_cell.angle_gamma   90.00
#
_symmetry.space_group_name_H-M   'P 1'
#
loop_
_entity.id
_entity.type
_entity.pdbx_description
1 polymer ?
#
loop_
_entity_poly.entity_id
_entity_poly.type
_entity_poly.pdbx_seq_one_letter_code
_entity_poly.pdbx_strand_id
1 'polypeptide(L)'
;MSGTPRRAQRSDRAREHEVLSPVTGKVIERVPLRSADEIVRAISIPEPVALSRPEVLSFLERLQEGLARRRDRLVEVTMLETGFIRNDSEEIIDAAIEFLEDFELFVQEHVESPRAVRHSYGQESQREMRIAHRPFRCVAAMVPQNASFTLAITIIASALYAGSRIVVRPSLQCAVSAAILAEVIEESGPPTSAVRIVNSLADDFAGACYRAEDVDLIHYIGSNRHA
;
A
#
# COMPACT_ATOMS: atom_id res chain seq x y z
N MET A 1 6.91 50.32 -0.71
CA MET A 1 6.06 49.23 -0.16
C MET A 1 6.13 48.04 -1.10
N SER A 2 6.98 47.06 -0.80
CA SER A 2 6.97 45.76 -1.48
C SER A 2 7.59 44.73 -0.53
N GLY A 3 6.79 44.30 0.44
CA GLY A 3 7.15 43.21 1.33
C GLY A 3 6.98 41.89 0.59
N THR A 4 8.07 41.34 0.09
CA THR A 4 8.13 39.95 -0.37
C THR A 4 7.75 39.05 0.81
N PRO A 5 6.76 38.15 0.71
CA PRO A 5 6.43 37.28 1.81
C PRO A 5 7.60 36.32 2.03
N ARG A 6 8.23 36.44 3.20
CA ARG A 6 9.22 35.47 3.70
C ARG A 6 8.58 34.09 3.66
N ARG A 7 9.04 33.24 2.73
CA ARG A 7 8.84 31.79 2.81
C ARG A 7 9.42 31.37 4.15
N ALA A 8 8.54 31.10 5.11
CA ALA A 8 8.95 30.56 6.40
C ALA A 8 9.72 29.27 6.13
N GLN A 9 11.01 29.26 6.41
CA GLN A 9 11.79 28.04 6.60
C GLN A 9 11.09 27.27 7.72
N ARG A 10 10.26 26.29 7.34
CA ARG A 10 9.59 25.40 8.28
C ARG A 10 10.68 24.50 8.87
N SER A 11 10.90 24.63 10.16
CA SER A 11 11.89 23.89 10.95
C SER A 11 11.78 22.38 10.73
N ASP A 12 12.93 21.73 10.63
CA ASP A 12 13.18 20.31 10.39
C ASP A 12 12.87 19.41 11.63
N ARG A 13 11.82 19.75 12.40
CA ARG A 13 11.29 18.85 13.43
C ARG A 13 10.34 17.87 12.76
N ALA A 14 10.51 16.58 13.04
CA ALA A 14 9.54 15.55 12.70
C ALA A 14 8.15 16.04 13.09
N ARG A 15 7.26 16.24 12.11
CA ARG A 15 5.87 16.59 12.39
C ARG A 15 5.18 15.33 12.83
N GLU A 16 4.34 15.41 13.86
CA GLU A 16 3.53 14.29 14.31
C GLU A 16 2.06 14.55 13.99
N HIS A 17 1.30 13.49 13.84
CA HIS A 17 -0.16 13.51 13.78
C HIS A 17 -0.74 12.83 15.01
N GLU A 18 -1.63 13.53 15.70
CA GLU A 18 -2.43 12.96 16.78
C GLU A 18 -3.60 12.18 16.18
N VAL A 19 -3.62 10.87 16.36
CA VAL A 19 -4.74 10.02 15.96
C VAL A 19 -5.80 10.13 17.05
N LEU A 20 -6.91 10.80 16.75
CA LEU A 20 -8.02 10.99 17.69
C LEU A 20 -9.07 9.89 17.52
N SER A 21 -9.50 9.31 18.63
CA SER A 21 -10.60 8.34 18.63
C SER A 21 -11.95 9.05 18.52
N PRO A 22 -12.78 8.77 17.50
CA PRO A 22 -14.15 9.27 17.45
C PRO A 22 -15.04 8.70 18.58
N VAL A 23 -14.65 7.58 19.20
CA VAL A 23 -15.40 6.93 20.29
C VAL A 23 -15.21 7.69 21.61
N THR A 24 -13.98 8.10 21.91
CA THR A 24 -13.63 8.67 23.22
C THR A 24 -13.29 10.15 23.19
N GLY A 25 -13.03 10.72 22.01
CA GLY A 25 -12.52 12.07 21.83
C GLY A 25 -11.07 12.26 22.29
N LYS A 26 -10.38 11.19 22.69
CA LYS A 26 -9.00 11.23 23.19
C LYS A 26 -8.00 10.84 22.10
N VAL A 27 -6.76 11.30 22.26
CA VAL A 27 -5.64 10.83 21.44
C VAL A 27 -5.38 9.36 21.76
N ILE A 28 -5.41 8.52 20.72
CA ILE A 28 -5.00 7.12 20.75
C ILE A 28 -3.47 7.06 20.78
N GLU A 29 -2.84 7.70 19.79
CA GLU A 29 -1.39 7.70 19.59
C GLU A 29 -0.93 8.91 18.77
N ARG A 30 0.38 9.18 18.81
CA ARG A 30 1.05 10.16 17.94
C ARG A 30 1.91 9.43 16.94
N VAL A 31 1.63 9.61 15.65
CA VAL A 31 2.41 8.99 14.57
C VAL A 31 3.30 10.01 13.88
N PRO A 32 4.55 9.67 13.51
CA PRO A 32 5.39 10.56 12.74
C PRO A 32 4.83 10.74 11.32
N LEU A 33 4.83 11.98 10.84
CA LEU A 33 4.51 12.34 9.46
C LEU A 33 5.78 12.48 8.65
N ARG A 34 5.83 11.77 7.54
CA ARG A 34 6.89 11.88 6.54
C ARG A 34 6.74 13.18 5.75
N SER A 35 7.85 13.88 5.61
CA SER A 35 8.00 15.04 4.74
C SER A 35 7.96 14.66 3.27
N ALA A 36 7.70 15.64 2.39
CA ALA A 36 7.72 15.41 0.93
C ALA A 36 9.02 14.75 0.45
N ASP A 37 10.18 15.14 1.00
CA ASP A 37 11.47 14.56 0.62
C ASP A 37 11.63 13.11 1.10
N GLU A 38 11.09 12.78 2.28
CA GLU A 38 11.04 11.39 2.76
C GLU A 38 10.11 10.53 1.91
N ILE A 39 8.98 11.10 1.46
CA ILE A 39 8.06 10.39 0.54
C ILE A 39 8.75 10.13 -0.78
N VAL A 40 9.46 11.11 -1.35
CA VAL A 40 10.23 10.91 -2.59
C VAL A 40 11.28 9.82 -2.40
N ARG A 41 12.02 9.79 -1.27
CA ARG A 41 12.95 8.70 -0.97
C ARG A 41 12.27 7.34 -0.78
N ALA A 42 11.05 7.32 -0.26
CA ALA A 42 10.27 6.09 -0.13
C ALA A 42 9.75 5.59 -1.48
N ILE A 43 9.55 6.48 -2.45
CA ILE A 43 9.16 6.13 -3.82
C ILE A 43 10.38 5.72 -4.66
N SER A 44 11.45 6.51 -4.61
CA SER A 44 12.67 6.29 -5.39
C SER A 44 13.43 5.09 -4.86
N ILE A 45 13.66 4.10 -5.71
CA ILE A 45 14.46 2.92 -5.38
C ILE A 45 15.46 2.66 -6.51
N PRO A 46 16.77 2.57 -6.22
CA PRO A 46 17.78 2.34 -7.23
C PRO A 46 17.59 0.95 -7.85
N GLU A 47 17.22 0.98 -9.13
CA GLU A 47 16.95 -0.12 -10.06
C GLU A 47 15.84 -1.12 -9.64
N PRO A 48 14.90 -1.45 -10.54
CA PRO A 48 13.90 -2.49 -10.30
C PRO A 48 14.59 -3.86 -10.20
N VAL A 49 14.54 -4.48 -9.02
CA VAL A 49 14.83 -5.91 -8.87
C VAL A 49 13.53 -6.65 -9.10
N ALA A 50 13.53 -7.61 -10.03
CA ALA A 50 12.36 -8.42 -10.31
C ALA A 50 11.95 -9.21 -9.07
N LEU A 51 10.69 -9.10 -8.67
CA LEU A 51 10.14 -9.88 -7.56
C LEU A 51 9.84 -11.30 -8.03
N SER A 52 10.34 -12.29 -7.28
CA SER A 52 10.04 -13.69 -7.51
C SER A 52 8.67 -14.03 -6.94
N ARG A 53 7.78 -14.64 -7.75
CA ARG A 53 6.44 -15.05 -7.28
C ARG A 53 6.50 -15.99 -6.06
N PRO A 54 7.34 -17.05 -6.04
CA PRO A 54 7.54 -17.85 -4.84
C PRO A 54 7.96 -17.05 -3.61
N GLU A 55 8.91 -16.12 -3.75
CA GLU A 55 9.36 -15.30 -2.60
C GLU A 55 8.25 -14.37 -2.10
N VAL A 56 7.45 -13.82 -3.01
CA VAL A 56 6.28 -13.01 -2.67
C VAL A 56 5.24 -13.85 -1.92
N LEU A 57 4.89 -15.03 -2.43
CA LEU A 57 3.92 -15.91 -1.77
C LEU A 57 4.37 -16.29 -0.36
N SER A 58 5.63 -16.71 -0.19
CA SER A 58 6.16 -17.01 1.15
C SER A 58 6.22 -15.78 2.06
N PHE A 59 6.42 -14.58 1.52
CA PHE A 59 6.31 -13.35 2.30
C PHE A 59 4.87 -13.08 2.74
N LEU A 60 3.89 -13.27 1.85
CA LEU A 60 2.47 -13.06 2.15
C LEU A 60 1.95 -14.06 3.18
N GLU A 61 2.42 -15.31 3.16
CA GLU A 61 2.14 -16.31 4.21
C GLU A 61 2.65 -15.82 5.58
N ARG A 62 3.91 -15.39 5.66
CA ARG A 62 4.47 -14.85 6.92
C ARG A 62 3.77 -13.58 7.38
N LEU A 63 3.30 -12.75 6.44
CA LEU A 63 2.51 -11.55 6.73
C LEU A 63 1.17 -11.95 7.34
N GLN A 64 0.45 -12.89 6.71
CA GLN A 64 -0.82 -13.45 7.20
C GLN A 64 -0.68 -13.95 8.64
N GLU A 65 0.33 -14.77 8.92
CA GLU A 65 0.55 -15.31 10.26
C GLU A 65 0.84 -14.20 11.29
N GLY A 66 1.63 -13.21 10.88
CA GLY A 66 1.98 -12.06 11.72
C GLY A 66 0.78 -11.17 12.06
N LEU A 67 -0.16 -11.03 11.12
CA LEU A 67 -1.43 -10.34 11.32
C LEU A 67 -2.40 -11.16 12.17
N ALA A 68 -2.51 -12.47 11.92
CA ALA A 68 -3.35 -13.38 12.70
C ALA A 68 -2.96 -13.37 14.19
N ARG A 69 -1.67 -13.38 14.51
CA ARG A 69 -1.17 -13.25 15.90
C ARG A 69 -1.55 -11.93 16.58
N ARG A 70 -1.88 -10.89 15.80
CA ARG A 70 -2.21 -9.54 16.28
C ARG A 70 -3.68 -9.17 16.03
N ARG A 71 -4.50 -10.12 15.59
CA ARG A 71 -5.91 -9.92 15.21
C ARG A 71 -6.68 -9.12 16.26
N ASP A 72 -6.69 -9.58 17.52
CA ASP A 72 -7.47 -8.93 18.57
C ASP A 72 -7.04 -7.48 18.82
N ARG A 73 -5.73 -7.22 18.72
CA ARG A 73 -5.19 -5.86 18.84
C ARG A 73 -5.59 -4.99 17.65
N LEU A 74 -5.54 -5.54 16.44
CA LEU A 74 -5.98 -4.84 15.23
C LEU A 74 -7.47 -4.49 15.27
N VAL A 75 -8.31 -5.41 15.78
CA VAL A 75 -9.75 -5.16 16.00
C VAL A 75 -9.96 -4.04 17.01
N GLU A 76 -9.28 -4.08 18.16
CA GLU A 76 -9.37 -3.04 19.20
C GLU A 76 -8.98 -1.67 18.64
N VAL A 77 -7.84 -1.60 17.94
CA VAL A 77 -7.36 -0.36 17.33
C VAL A 77 -8.32 0.15 16.26
N THR A 78 -8.83 -0.73 15.41
CA THR A 78 -9.81 -0.37 14.36
C THR A 78 -11.06 0.25 14.98
N MET A 79 -11.62 -0.36 16.02
CA MET A 79 -12.77 0.20 16.75
C MET A 79 -12.45 1.61 17.29
N LEU A 80 -11.26 1.80 17.87
CA LEU A 80 -10.87 3.09 18.43
C LEU A 80 -10.63 4.15 17.35
N GLU A 81 -10.08 3.79 16.20
CA GLU A 81 -9.76 4.69 15.09
C GLU A 81 -11.00 5.10 14.27
N THR A 82 -11.91 4.17 14.02
CA THR A 82 -13.05 4.38 13.11
C THR A 82 -14.36 4.63 13.83
N GLY A 83 -14.50 4.12 15.06
CA GLY A 83 -15.76 4.09 15.78
C GLY A 83 -16.71 2.97 15.33
N PHE A 84 -16.24 2.03 14.52
CA PHE A 84 -17.01 0.85 14.17
C PHE A 84 -17.32 0.00 15.39
N ILE A 85 -18.45 -0.69 15.31
CA ILE A 85 -18.76 -1.74 16.29
C ILE A 85 -17.77 -2.89 16.12
N ARG A 86 -17.68 -3.72 17.16
CA ARG A 86 -16.79 -4.89 17.17
C ARG A 86 -16.98 -5.77 15.94
N ASN A 87 -18.23 -6.11 15.60
CA ASN A 87 -18.52 -7.01 14.49
C ASN A 87 -17.96 -6.49 13.16
N ASP A 88 -18.22 -5.22 12.81
CA ASP A 88 -17.70 -4.61 11.58
C ASP A 88 -16.17 -4.52 11.58
N SER A 89 -15.57 -4.30 12.76
CA SER A 89 -14.10 -4.27 12.90
C SER A 89 -13.49 -5.66 12.73
N GLU A 90 -14.15 -6.70 13.25
CA GLU A 90 -13.77 -8.10 13.06
C GLU A 90 -13.88 -8.47 11.58
N GLU A 91 -14.99 -8.14 10.91
CA GLU A 91 -15.18 -8.39 9.47
C GLU A 91 -14.06 -7.78 8.61
N ILE A 92 -13.67 -6.53 8.86
CA ILE A 92 -12.60 -5.85 8.12
C ILE A 92 -11.24 -6.53 8.31
N ILE A 93 -10.90 -6.89 9.55
CA ILE A 93 -9.60 -7.49 9.88
C ILE A 93 -9.54 -8.94 9.39
N ASP A 94 -10.61 -9.71 9.60
CA ASP A 94 -10.70 -11.10 9.17
C ASP A 94 -10.65 -11.22 7.66
N ALA A 95 -11.42 -10.40 6.93
CA ALA A 95 -11.39 -10.39 5.47
C ALA A 95 -9.97 -10.11 4.92
N ALA A 96 -9.16 -9.30 5.62
CA ALA A 96 -7.78 -9.03 5.20
C ALA A 96 -6.85 -10.23 5.45
N ILE A 97 -7.04 -10.94 6.56
CA ILE A 97 -6.26 -12.13 6.93
C ILE A 97 -6.62 -13.31 6.02
N GLU A 98 -7.93 -13.58 5.86
CA GLU A 98 -8.48 -14.61 4.97
C GLU A 98 -8.06 -14.36 3.52
N PHE A 99 -8.09 -13.10 3.07
CA PHE A 99 -7.62 -12.76 1.73
C PHE A 99 -6.16 -13.17 1.49
N LEU A 100 -5.28 -13.01 2.49
CA LEU A 100 -3.88 -13.45 2.36
C LEU A 100 -3.74 -14.97 2.40
N GLU A 101 -4.56 -15.65 3.21
CA GLU A 101 -4.59 -17.12 3.31
C GLU A 101 -5.01 -17.74 1.97
N ASP A 102 -6.05 -17.21 1.34
CA ASP A 102 -6.57 -17.69 0.06
C ASP A 102 -5.84 -17.12 -1.17
N PHE A 103 -4.89 -16.21 -0.97
CA PHE A 103 -4.30 -15.44 -2.07
C PHE A 103 -3.60 -16.32 -3.12
N GLU A 104 -2.89 -17.36 -2.69
CA GLU A 104 -2.21 -18.28 -3.61
C GLU A 104 -3.22 -19.03 -4.50
N LEU A 105 -4.29 -19.54 -3.90
CA LEU A 105 -5.36 -20.22 -4.63
C LEU A 105 -6.01 -19.25 -5.62
N PHE A 106 -6.33 -18.03 -5.16
CA PHE A 106 -6.92 -16.99 -6.00
C PHE A 106 -6.07 -16.71 -7.25
N VAL A 107 -4.76 -16.51 -7.10
CA VAL A 107 -3.90 -16.20 -8.25
C VAL A 107 -3.68 -17.40 -9.19
N GLN A 108 -3.70 -18.62 -8.67
CA GLN A 108 -3.63 -19.83 -9.51
C GLN A 108 -4.87 -20.00 -10.40
N GLU A 109 -6.04 -19.63 -9.90
CA GLU A 109 -7.31 -19.76 -10.62
C GLU A 109 -7.59 -18.59 -11.58
N HIS A 110 -7.16 -17.37 -11.23
CA HIS A 110 -7.63 -16.15 -11.91
C HIS A 110 -6.55 -15.42 -12.71
N VAL A 111 -5.25 -15.68 -12.50
CA VAL A 111 -4.19 -14.96 -13.22
C VAL A 111 -3.80 -15.69 -14.50
N GLU A 112 -4.11 -15.07 -15.64
CA GLU A 112 -3.77 -15.62 -16.96
C GLU A 112 -2.25 -15.74 -17.18
N SER A 113 -1.84 -16.88 -17.73
CA SER A 113 -0.48 -17.09 -18.19
C SER A 113 -0.22 -16.37 -19.53
N PRO A 114 1.02 -15.89 -19.78
CA PRO A 114 1.39 -15.36 -21.08
C PRO A 114 1.02 -16.32 -22.21
N ARG A 115 0.34 -15.82 -23.25
CA ARG A 115 -0.16 -16.64 -24.35
C ARG A 115 0.58 -16.34 -25.64
N ALA A 116 0.93 -17.40 -26.36
CA ALA A 116 1.39 -17.32 -27.74
C ALA A 116 0.21 -17.46 -28.69
N VAL A 117 0.01 -16.48 -29.55
CA VAL A 117 -0.97 -16.51 -30.63
C VAL A 117 -0.20 -16.64 -31.93
N ARG A 118 -0.52 -17.68 -32.71
CA ARG A 118 -0.03 -17.79 -34.07
C ARG A 118 -0.74 -16.73 -34.92
N HIS A 119 0.03 -15.78 -35.43
CA HIS A 119 -0.48 -14.75 -36.34
C HIS A 119 0.22 -14.90 -37.68
N SER A 120 -0.53 -15.10 -38.76
CA SER A 120 0.02 -15.23 -40.09
C SER A 120 -0.78 -14.41 -41.11
N TYR A 121 -0.08 -13.58 -41.89
CA TYR A 121 -0.64 -12.91 -43.07
C TYR A 121 -0.54 -13.77 -44.35
N GLY A 122 -0.07 -15.03 -44.25
CA GLY A 122 0.11 -15.96 -45.38
C GLY A 122 0.16 -17.42 -44.93
N GLN A 123 0.08 -18.37 -45.86
CA GLN A 123 -0.14 -19.80 -45.53
C GLN A 123 1.04 -20.49 -44.81
N GLU A 124 2.24 -19.91 -44.83
CA GLU A 124 3.41 -20.44 -44.12
C GLU A 124 4.19 -19.29 -43.45
N SER A 125 3.99 -19.06 -42.15
CA SER A 125 4.89 -18.20 -41.38
C SER A 125 5.26 -18.84 -40.04
N GLN A 126 6.54 -18.78 -39.71
CA GLN A 126 7.12 -19.20 -38.43
C GLN A 126 7.07 -18.06 -37.39
N ARG A 127 6.19 -17.06 -37.59
CA ARG A 127 6.10 -15.88 -36.72
C ARG A 127 5.16 -16.16 -35.56
N GLU A 128 5.58 -15.81 -34.36
CA GLU A 128 4.81 -15.94 -33.13
C GLU A 128 4.51 -14.55 -32.57
N MET A 129 3.23 -14.29 -32.25
CA MET A 129 2.85 -13.13 -31.45
C MET A 129 2.70 -13.57 -30.00
N ARG A 130 3.41 -12.92 -29.08
CA ARG A 130 3.32 -13.23 -27.64
C ARG A 130 2.61 -12.09 -26.93
N ILE A 131 1.58 -12.43 -26.17
CA ILE A 131 0.85 -11.49 -25.32
C ILE A 131 1.24 -11.80 -23.89
N ALA A 132 1.81 -10.80 -23.22
CA ALA A 132 2.28 -10.90 -21.85
C ALA A 132 2.00 -9.59 -21.11
N HIS A 133 1.75 -9.69 -19.82
CA HIS A 133 1.66 -8.55 -18.92
C HIS A 133 3.04 -8.22 -18.37
N ARG A 134 3.32 -6.92 -18.19
CA ARG A 134 4.52 -6.45 -17.50
C ARG A 134 4.09 -5.68 -16.25
N PRO A 135 4.79 -5.84 -15.11
CA PRO A 135 4.51 -5.06 -13.92
C PRO A 135 4.73 -3.58 -14.16
N PHE A 136 4.00 -2.78 -13.38
CA PHE A 136 4.40 -1.41 -13.09
C PHE A 136 5.66 -1.44 -12.22
N ARG A 137 6.57 -0.48 -12.37
CA ARG A 137 7.79 -0.38 -11.54
C ARG A 137 7.42 -0.10 -10.08
N CYS A 138 6.56 0.90 -9.88
CA CYS A 138 6.04 1.28 -8.58
C CYS A 138 4.55 1.63 -8.67
N VAL A 139 3.78 1.06 -7.74
CA VAL A 139 2.39 1.42 -7.46
C VAL A 139 2.37 2.32 -6.23
N ALA A 140 1.81 3.51 -6.34
CA ALA A 140 1.50 4.36 -5.20
C ALA A 140 0.02 4.22 -4.84
N ALA A 141 -0.28 3.77 -3.63
CA ALA A 141 -1.66 3.55 -3.18
C ALA A 141 -2.06 4.53 -2.08
N MET A 142 -3.27 5.07 -2.18
CA MET A 142 -3.91 5.86 -1.13
C MET A 142 -5.23 5.20 -0.75
N VAL A 143 -5.36 4.80 0.51
CA VAL A 143 -6.54 4.06 1.00
C VAL A 143 -7.38 4.90 1.98
N PRO A 144 -8.71 4.77 1.97
CA PRO A 144 -9.62 5.57 2.78
C PRO A 144 -9.72 5.02 4.19
N GLN A 145 -10.37 5.76 5.10
CA GLN A 145 -10.51 5.37 6.51
C GLN A 145 -11.47 4.19 6.77
N ASN A 146 -12.49 3.98 5.92
CA ASN A 146 -13.56 3.02 6.20
C ASN A 146 -13.23 1.57 5.85
N ALA A 147 -12.17 1.34 5.07
CA ALA A 147 -11.69 0.01 4.69
C ALA A 147 -10.16 0.01 4.53
N SER A 148 -9.47 0.88 5.30
CA SER A 148 -8.03 1.17 5.12
C SER A 148 -7.20 -0.10 5.15
N PHE A 149 -7.50 -0.99 6.10
CA PHE A 149 -6.70 -2.17 6.37
C PHE A 149 -6.85 -3.22 5.25
N THR A 150 -8.08 -3.67 4.97
CA THR A 150 -8.38 -4.64 3.92
C THR A 150 -7.91 -4.16 2.55
N LEU A 151 -8.19 -2.90 2.18
CA LEU A 151 -7.75 -2.35 0.88
C LEU A 151 -6.23 -2.28 0.79
N ALA A 152 -5.53 -1.89 1.85
CA ALA A 152 -4.08 -1.88 1.85
C ALA A 152 -3.52 -3.29 1.59
N ILE A 153 -4.02 -4.31 2.30
CA ILE A 153 -3.59 -5.70 2.14
C ILE A 153 -3.86 -6.21 0.72
N THR A 154 -5.06 -6.02 0.19
CA THR A 154 -5.43 -6.46 -1.16
C THR A 154 -4.53 -5.83 -2.23
N ILE A 155 -4.26 -4.53 -2.13
CA ILE A 155 -3.42 -3.82 -3.10
C ILE A 155 -1.95 -4.23 -2.94
N ILE A 156 -1.45 -4.40 -1.71
CA ILE A 156 -0.08 -4.86 -1.44
C ILE A 156 0.16 -6.23 -2.08
N ALA A 157 -0.65 -7.24 -1.73
CA ALA A 157 -0.48 -8.59 -2.25
C ALA A 157 -0.54 -8.63 -3.78
N SER A 158 -1.51 -7.93 -4.36
CA SER A 158 -1.71 -7.87 -5.80
C SER A 158 -0.55 -7.17 -6.53
N ALA A 159 -0.07 -6.04 -6.01
CA ALA A 159 1.04 -5.30 -6.60
C ALA A 159 2.33 -6.14 -6.59
N LEU A 160 2.66 -6.73 -5.44
CA LEU A 160 3.86 -7.56 -5.31
C LEU A 160 3.81 -8.78 -6.21
N TYR A 161 2.67 -9.49 -6.25
CA TYR A 161 2.52 -10.68 -7.08
C TYR A 161 2.60 -10.37 -8.58
N ALA A 162 2.08 -9.21 -8.98
CA ALA A 162 2.24 -8.70 -10.34
C ALA A 162 3.71 -8.40 -10.69
N GLY A 163 4.57 -8.22 -9.68
CA GLY A 163 5.99 -7.86 -9.82
C GLY A 163 6.28 -6.38 -9.60
N SER A 164 5.31 -5.64 -9.05
CA SER A 164 5.42 -4.21 -8.78
C SER A 164 5.83 -3.95 -7.33
N ARG A 165 6.70 -2.98 -7.10
CA ARG A 165 6.88 -2.43 -5.76
C ARG A 165 5.69 -1.55 -5.40
N ILE A 166 5.46 -1.34 -4.11
CA ILE A 166 4.32 -0.55 -3.64
C ILE A 166 4.67 0.37 -2.48
N VAL A 167 4.17 1.59 -2.54
CA VAL A 167 4.14 2.53 -1.41
C VAL A 167 2.68 2.84 -1.09
N VAL A 168 2.28 2.58 0.14
CA VAL A 168 0.90 2.79 0.61
C VAL A 168 0.85 3.93 1.59
N ARG A 169 -0.05 4.88 1.34
CA ARG A 169 -0.40 5.95 2.25
C ARG A 169 -1.79 5.70 2.84
N PRO A 170 -1.88 5.28 4.11
CA PRO A 170 -3.16 5.11 4.78
C PRO A 170 -3.82 6.46 5.05
N SER A 171 -5.11 6.44 5.36
CA SER A 171 -5.74 7.58 6.03
C SER A 171 -5.05 7.84 7.36
N LEU A 172 -4.80 9.11 7.71
CA LEU A 172 -4.19 9.46 9.00
C LEU A 172 -5.09 9.11 10.20
N GLN A 173 -6.40 8.94 9.97
CA GLN A 173 -7.32 8.42 10.98
C GLN A 173 -7.04 6.94 11.33
N CYS A 174 -6.44 6.18 10.41
CA CYS A 174 -6.13 4.76 10.57
C CYS A 174 -4.61 4.52 10.70
N ALA A 175 -3.88 5.50 11.22
CA ALA A 175 -2.41 5.45 11.22
C ALA A 175 -1.80 4.51 12.27
N VAL A 176 -2.55 4.15 13.33
CA VAL A 176 -2.13 3.17 14.34
C VAL A 176 -2.23 1.77 13.79
N SER A 177 -3.37 1.38 13.20
CA SER A 177 -3.49 0.08 12.52
C SER A 177 -2.50 -0.05 11.36
N ALA A 178 -2.24 1.03 10.64
CA ALA A 178 -1.21 1.04 9.60
C ALA A 178 0.23 0.95 10.15
N ALA A 179 0.51 1.49 11.34
CA ALA A 179 1.80 1.31 11.99
C ALA A 179 2.02 -0.16 12.42
N ILE A 180 0.99 -0.80 12.96
CA ILE A 180 1.02 -2.24 13.25
C ILE A 180 1.28 -3.03 11.96
N LEU A 181 0.59 -2.71 10.86
CA LEU A 181 0.84 -3.35 9.57
C LEU A 181 2.30 -3.15 9.11
N ALA A 182 2.86 -1.94 9.25
CA ALA A 182 4.24 -1.66 8.89
C ALA A 182 5.22 -2.50 9.71
N GLU A 183 5.00 -2.66 11.02
CA GLU A 183 5.82 -3.52 11.87
C GLU A 183 5.75 -4.98 11.43
N VAL A 184 4.55 -5.49 11.15
CA VAL A 184 4.39 -6.88 10.70
C VAL A 184 5.03 -7.10 9.33
N ILE A 185 4.91 -6.15 8.40
CA ILE A 185 5.59 -6.21 7.10
C ILE A 185 7.10 -6.38 7.29
N GLU A 186 7.72 -5.57 8.15
CA GLU A 186 9.16 -5.64 8.42
C GLU A 186 9.55 -6.97 9.08
N GLU A 187 8.78 -7.44 10.06
CA GLU A 187 8.98 -8.75 10.71
C GLU A 187 8.87 -9.92 9.73
N SER A 188 7.98 -9.82 8.74
CA SER A 188 7.78 -10.85 7.72
C SER A 188 8.86 -10.86 6.63
N GLY A 189 9.75 -9.86 6.60
CA GLY A 189 10.89 -9.78 5.68
C GLY A 189 10.46 -9.57 4.22
N PRO A 190 10.14 -8.33 3.81
CA PRO A 190 9.62 -8.06 2.48
C PRO A 190 10.73 -8.21 1.42
N PRO A 191 10.44 -8.85 0.27
CA PRO A 191 11.45 -9.09 -0.76
C PRO A 191 11.97 -7.77 -1.31
N THR A 192 13.29 -7.54 -1.24
CA THR A 192 13.94 -6.31 -1.75
C THR A 192 13.30 -5.00 -1.28
N SER A 193 12.74 -4.96 -0.06
CA SER A 193 12.02 -3.81 0.49
C SER A 193 10.91 -3.28 -0.42
N ALA A 194 10.19 -4.20 -1.07
CA ALA A 194 9.19 -3.89 -2.11
C ALA A 194 7.90 -3.26 -1.60
N VAL A 195 7.69 -3.16 -0.27
CA VAL A 195 6.50 -2.56 0.35
C VAL A 195 6.94 -1.48 1.32
N ARG A 196 6.27 -0.33 1.29
CA ARG A 196 6.45 0.72 2.30
C ARG A 196 5.11 1.32 2.72
N ILE A 197 4.92 1.52 4.01
CA ILE A 197 3.79 2.28 4.58
C ILE A 197 4.27 3.68 4.93
N VAL A 198 3.57 4.71 4.46
CA VAL A 198 3.98 6.12 4.58
C VAL A 198 2.87 6.98 5.17
N ASN A 199 2.97 7.24 6.48
CA ASN A 199 2.12 8.21 7.16
C ASN A 199 2.53 9.63 6.72
N SER A 200 1.64 10.33 6.03
CA SER A 200 1.90 11.66 5.46
C SER A 200 0.60 12.41 5.18
N LEU A 201 0.71 13.71 4.91
CA LEU A 201 -0.41 14.51 4.40
C LEU A 201 -0.76 14.09 2.97
N ALA A 202 -2.04 14.21 2.61
CA ALA A 202 -2.56 13.76 1.33
C ALA A 202 -1.89 14.47 0.16
N ASP A 203 -1.84 15.79 0.24
CA ASP A 203 -1.29 16.63 -0.81
C ASP A 203 0.22 16.47 -0.95
N ASP A 204 0.94 16.20 0.16
CA ASP A 204 2.37 15.92 0.14
C ASP A 204 2.64 14.58 -0.58
N PHE A 205 1.86 13.54 -0.26
CA PHE A 205 2.00 12.22 -0.89
C PHE A 205 1.63 12.25 -2.38
N ALA A 206 0.44 12.77 -2.70
CA ALA A 206 -0.03 12.87 -4.08
C ALA A 206 0.93 13.73 -4.91
N GLY A 207 1.35 14.89 -4.37
CA GLY A 207 2.32 15.76 -5.03
C GLY A 207 3.68 15.09 -5.28
N ALA A 208 4.16 14.27 -4.34
CA ALA A 208 5.38 13.48 -4.55
C ALA A 208 5.20 12.42 -5.65
N CYS A 209 4.06 11.71 -5.65
CA CYS A 209 3.75 10.70 -6.66
C CYS A 209 3.67 11.30 -8.07
N TYR A 210 2.98 12.44 -8.25
CA TYR A 210 2.86 13.10 -9.55
C TYR A 210 4.19 13.58 -10.13
N ARG A 211 5.19 13.83 -9.28
CA ARG A 211 6.53 14.28 -9.71
C ARG A 211 7.52 13.12 -9.87
N ALA A 212 7.19 11.93 -9.39
CA ALA A 212 8.10 10.81 -9.38
C ALA A 212 8.07 10.10 -10.73
N GLU A 213 9.22 10.08 -11.41
CA GLU A 213 9.38 9.32 -12.65
C GLU A 213 9.24 7.81 -12.44
N ASP A 214 9.40 7.30 -11.21
CA ASP A 214 9.35 5.86 -10.90
C ASP A 214 7.94 5.32 -10.64
N VAL A 215 6.94 6.18 -10.45
CA VAL A 215 5.55 5.77 -10.19
C VAL A 215 4.83 5.61 -11.51
N ASP A 216 4.45 4.37 -11.85
CA ASP A 216 3.71 4.09 -13.08
C ASP A 216 2.20 4.02 -12.86
N LEU A 217 1.76 3.78 -11.61
CA LEU A 217 0.34 3.69 -11.24
C LEU A 217 0.08 4.39 -9.91
N ILE A 218 -0.93 5.28 -9.89
CA ILE A 218 -1.51 5.82 -8.66
C ILE A 218 -2.87 5.16 -8.45
N HIS A 219 -2.99 4.34 -7.41
CA HIS A 219 -4.24 3.71 -7.00
C HIS A 219 -4.88 4.55 -5.88
N TYR A 220 -5.84 5.40 -6.24
CA TYR A 220 -6.55 6.27 -5.30
C TYR A 220 -7.95 5.75 -4.99
N ILE A 221 -8.26 5.58 -3.70
CA ILE A 221 -9.62 5.36 -3.22
C ILE A 221 -9.93 6.42 -2.17
N GLY A 222 -10.91 7.29 -2.46
CA GLY A 222 -11.28 8.37 -1.56
C GLY A 222 -12.25 9.36 -2.18
N SER A 223 -12.35 10.54 -1.57
CA SER A 223 -13.24 11.61 -2.04
C SER A 223 -12.67 12.36 -3.24
N ASN A 224 -13.52 13.02 -4.04
CA ASN A 224 -13.10 13.84 -5.19
C ASN A 224 -12.19 15.04 -4.85
N ARG A 225 -11.91 15.32 -3.57
CA ARG A 225 -11.06 16.44 -3.13
C ARG A 225 -9.60 16.31 -3.57
N HIS A 226 -9.09 15.08 -3.63
CA HIS A 226 -7.68 14.78 -3.94
C HIS A 226 -7.53 13.89 -5.18
N ALA A 227 -8.62 13.73 -5.95
CA ALA A 227 -8.64 12.99 -7.21
C ALA A 227 -8.14 13.86 -8.37
#